data_AF-A0A6L0Y1J4-F1
#
_entry.id   AF-A0A6L0Y1J4-F1
#
_cell.length_a   1.000
_cell.length_b   1.000
_cell.length_c   1.000
_cell.angle_alpha   90.00
_cell.angle_beta   90.00
_cell.angle_gamma   90.00
#
_symmetry.space_group_name_H-M   'P 1'
#
loop_
_entity.id
_entity.type
_entity.pdbx_description
1 polymer ?
#
loop_
_entity_poly.entity_id
_entity_poly.type
_entity_poly.pdbx_seq_one_letter_code
_entity_poly.pdbx_strand_id
1 'polypeptide(L)'
;MSDHSSDDEDVVVLQVCANRHCQGIDDLEFDEETNQSYCGRCRALYARTETEGFRVLLSNDDLGLVKLIFDQFDENSRGFWTYKEWNAFQEVTERGSDDPIESSSALKEFFKEEYDIDISAHGKDGAVVLLVDLENMYGGYLYNNVDALVEDSEAMEYQGLLHTGVLE
;
A
#
# COMPACT_ATOMS: atom_id res chain seq x y z
N MET A 1 3.50 -36.84 25.29
CA MET A 1 2.41 -35.98 25.80
C MET A 1 2.37 -34.80 24.87
N SER A 2 1.26 -34.67 24.16
CA SER A 2 1.04 -33.65 23.15
C SER A 2 0.84 -32.32 23.83
N ASP A 3 1.62 -31.31 23.48
CA ASP A 3 1.19 -29.91 23.58
C ASP A 3 1.12 -29.34 22.17
N HIS A 4 -0.11 -28.94 21.82
CA HIS A 4 -0.54 -28.23 20.64
C HIS A 4 -1.22 -26.96 21.17
N SER A 5 -0.71 -25.79 20.83
CA SER A 5 -1.43 -24.53 20.49
C SER A 5 -0.41 -23.39 20.62
N SER A 6 0.11 -22.82 19.53
CA SER A 6 -0.53 -21.79 18.70
C SER A 6 -0.88 -20.51 19.47
N ASP A 7 0.12 -19.88 20.09
CA ASP A 7 0.03 -18.50 20.62
C ASP A 7 1.32 -17.72 20.26
N ASP A 8 1.88 -17.98 19.07
CA ASP A 8 2.57 -16.89 18.37
C ASP A 8 1.45 -16.02 17.79
N GLU A 9 0.78 -15.27 18.67
CA GLU A 9 0.04 -14.08 18.26
C GLU A 9 1.10 -13.19 17.62
N ASP A 10 1.15 -13.20 16.29
CA ASP A 10 1.97 -12.29 15.50
C ASP A 10 1.52 -10.87 15.84
N VAL A 11 2.14 -10.30 16.87
CA VAL A 11 1.97 -8.90 17.23
C VAL A 11 2.62 -8.10 16.11
N VAL A 12 1.83 -7.74 15.11
CA VAL A 12 2.22 -6.77 14.09
C VAL A 12 2.32 -5.42 14.79
N VAL A 13 3.49 -5.15 15.38
CA VAL A 13 3.84 -3.81 15.85
C VAL A 13 4.02 -2.95 14.62
N LEU A 14 3.03 -2.13 14.32
CA LEU A 14 3.12 -1.12 13.28
C LEU A 14 4.34 -0.24 13.55
N GLN A 15 5.32 -0.26 12.63
CA GLN A 15 6.61 0.44 12.80
C GLN A 15 6.44 1.95 13.03
N VAL A 16 5.36 2.56 12.54
CA VAL A 16 5.07 3.98 12.80
C VAL A 16 4.92 4.29 14.29
N CYS A 17 4.36 3.35 15.06
CA CYS A 17 4.28 3.55 16.50
C CYS A 17 5.65 3.40 17.16
N ALA A 18 6.54 2.57 16.60
CA ALA A 18 7.89 2.42 17.14
C ALA A 18 8.84 3.59 16.80
N ASN A 19 8.70 4.26 15.64
CA ASN A 19 9.79 5.06 15.08
C ASN A 19 9.59 6.58 14.93
N ARG A 20 8.37 7.14 14.87
CA ARG A 20 8.22 8.59 14.60
C ARG A 20 7.50 9.39 15.67
N HIS A 21 6.51 8.84 16.36
CA HIS A 21 5.62 9.67 17.17
C HIS A 21 5.12 9.10 18.50
N CYS A 22 5.33 7.82 18.79
CA CYS A 22 5.12 7.31 20.15
C CYS A 22 6.49 7.30 20.86
N GLN A 23 6.53 7.73 22.11
CA GLN A 23 7.80 7.91 22.82
C GLN A 23 8.40 6.57 23.32
N GLY A 24 7.67 5.47 23.16
CA GLY A 24 8.13 4.12 23.47
C GLY A 24 6.97 3.14 23.59
N ILE A 25 7.29 1.90 23.97
CA ILE A 25 6.32 0.82 24.19
C ILE A 25 5.32 1.18 25.30
N ASP A 26 5.72 2.04 26.24
CA ASP A 26 4.90 2.46 27.38
C ASP A 26 3.69 3.33 26.97
N ASP A 27 3.73 3.92 25.77
CA ASP A 27 2.61 4.68 25.21
C ASP A 27 1.62 3.80 24.43
N LEU A 28 1.95 2.51 24.19
CA LEU A 28 1.08 1.60 23.45
C LEU A 28 -0.07 1.13 24.33
N GLU A 29 -1.28 1.42 23.89
CA GLU A 29 -2.51 0.87 24.43
C GLU A 29 -3.02 -0.21 23.48
N PHE A 30 -3.37 -1.37 24.05
CA PHE A 30 -4.02 -2.44 23.28
C PHE A 30 -5.46 -2.04 22.96
N ASP A 31 -5.82 -2.13 21.69
CA ASP A 31 -7.16 -1.91 21.18
C ASP A 31 -7.85 -3.25 20.94
N GLU A 32 -8.79 -3.61 21.83
CA GLU A 32 -9.55 -4.86 21.75
C GLU A 32 -10.42 -4.97 20.50
N GLU A 33 -10.82 -3.86 19.86
CA GLU A 33 -11.68 -3.92 18.66
C GLU A 33 -10.90 -4.37 17.43
N THR A 34 -9.63 -3.96 17.33
CA THR A 34 -8.77 -4.26 16.17
C THR A 34 -7.72 -5.32 16.47
N ASN A 35 -7.63 -5.77 17.73
CA ASN A 35 -6.63 -6.72 18.22
C ASN A 35 -5.18 -6.25 17.98
N GLN A 36 -4.94 -4.94 18.09
CA GLN A 36 -3.63 -4.32 17.82
C GLN A 36 -3.25 -3.32 18.91
N SER A 37 -1.95 -3.07 19.09
CA SER A 37 -1.44 -2.08 20.03
C SER A 37 -1.00 -0.80 19.33
N TYR A 38 -1.58 0.34 19.73
CA TYR A 38 -1.26 1.66 19.19
C TYR A 38 -0.97 2.63 20.32
N CYS A 39 -0.10 3.62 20.10
CA CYS A 39 -0.21 4.81 20.94
C CYS A 39 -1.43 5.64 20.54
N GLY A 40 -1.93 6.49 21.44
CA GLY A 40 -3.15 7.27 21.19
C GLY A 40 -3.13 8.08 19.88
N ARG A 41 -1.94 8.51 19.41
CA ARG A 41 -1.80 9.19 18.11
C ARG A 41 -1.91 8.24 16.92
N CYS A 42 -1.28 7.07 16.97
CA CYS A 42 -1.45 6.03 15.97
C CYS A 42 -2.90 5.56 15.91
N ARG A 43 -3.55 5.37 17.06
CA ARG A 43 -4.96 4.95 17.13
C ARG A 43 -5.88 5.94 16.42
N ALA A 44 -5.70 7.23 16.67
CA ALA A 44 -6.47 8.28 16.00
C ALA A 44 -6.20 8.34 14.49
N LEU A 45 -4.97 8.05 14.05
CA LEU A 45 -4.64 7.94 12.62
C LEU A 45 -5.28 6.70 11.99
N TYR A 46 -5.20 5.54 12.65
CA TYR A 46 -5.80 4.29 12.18
C TYR A 46 -7.33 4.40 12.04
N ALA A 47 -8.00 4.98 13.03
CA ALA A 47 -9.44 5.23 12.95
C ALA A 47 -9.83 6.12 11.74
N ARG A 48 -8.93 7.00 11.30
CA ARG A 48 -9.15 7.76 10.06
C ARG A 48 -8.89 6.91 8.83
N THR A 49 -7.86 6.07 8.81
CA THR A 49 -7.59 5.20 7.65
C THR A 49 -8.71 4.19 7.41
N GLU A 50 -9.43 3.74 8.45
CA GLU A 50 -10.61 2.88 8.28
C GLU A 50 -11.76 3.56 7.50
N THR A 51 -11.88 4.89 7.61
CA THR A 51 -13.00 5.63 6.99
C THR A 51 -12.59 6.42 5.74
N GLU A 52 -11.36 6.92 5.70
CA GLU A 52 -10.81 7.76 4.64
C GLU A 52 -9.85 6.99 3.72
N GLY A 53 -9.44 5.77 4.10
CA GLY A 53 -8.38 5.01 3.44
C GLY A 53 -6.97 5.47 3.86
N PHE A 54 -5.96 4.63 3.59
CA PHE A 54 -4.56 4.96 3.86
C PHE A 54 -4.01 6.13 3.06
N ARG A 55 -4.65 6.50 1.94
CA ARG A 55 -4.29 7.70 1.15
C ARG A 55 -4.20 8.99 1.98
N VAL A 56 -4.88 9.04 3.13
CA VAL A 56 -4.89 10.19 4.05
C VAL A 56 -3.52 10.47 4.67
N LEU A 57 -2.61 9.50 4.60
CA LEU A 57 -1.25 9.60 5.11
C LEU A 57 -0.28 10.20 4.09
N LEU A 58 -0.69 10.29 2.83
CA LEU A 58 0.09 10.89 1.75
C LEU A 58 -0.10 12.41 1.76
N SER A 59 1.00 13.15 1.56
CA SER A 59 0.95 14.58 1.29
C SER A 59 0.43 14.85 -0.13
N ASN A 60 0.12 16.11 -0.45
CA ASN A 60 -0.28 16.46 -1.82
C ASN A 60 0.80 16.15 -2.86
N ASP A 61 2.07 16.28 -2.47
CA ASP A 61 3.21 16.01 -3.35
C ASP A 61 3.34 14.49 -3.56
N ASP A 62 3.17 13.69 -2.50
CA ASP A 62 3.13 12.22 -2.60
C ASP A 62 1.98 11.77 -3.51
N LEU A 63 0.78 12.34 -3.35
CA LEU A 63 -0.36 12.05 -4.22
C LEU A 63 -0.06 12.43 -5.68
N GLY A 64 0.65 13.55 -5.91
CA GLY A 64 1.13 13.94 -7.23
C GLY A 64 2.10 12.93 -7.83
N LEU A 65 3.01 12.38 -7.03
CA LEU A 65 3.97 11.36 -7.45
C LEU A 65 3.30 10.01 -7.74
N VAL A 66 2.39 9.56 -6.88
CA VAL A 66 1.57 8.36 -7.12
C VAL A 66 0.78 8.51 -8.42
N LYS A 67 0.24 9.70 -8.68
CA LYS A 67 -0.45 10.00 -9.94
C LYS A 67 0.47 9.89 -11.16
N LEU A 68 1.69 10.41 -11.07
CA LEU A 68 2.66 10.28 -12.16
C LEU A 68 3.01 8.82 -12.44
N ILE A 69 3.25 8.02 -11.40
CA ILE A 69 3.45 6.56 -11.52
C ILE A 69 2.23 5.93 -12.19
N PHE A 70 1.02 6.27 -11.74
CA PHE A 70 -0.22 5.72 -12.27
C PHE A 70 -0.39 6.02 -13.77
N ASP A 71 -0.23 7.29 -14.14
CA ASP A 71 -0.42 7.76 -15.51
C ASP A 71 0.67 7.19 -16.46
N GLN A 72 1.85 6.83 -15.93
CA GLN A 72 2.94 6.25 -16.72
C GLN A 72 2.59 4.86 -17.30
N PHE A 73 1.82 4.04 -16.58
CA PHE A 73 1.39 2.72 -17.08
C PHE A 73 -0.04 2.71 -17.60
N ASP A 74 -0.83 3.76 -17.38
CA ASP A 74 -2.15 3.93 -18.02
C ASP A 74 -2.01 4.53 -19.44
N GLU A 75 -1.27 3.85 -20.31
CA GLU A 75 -0.93 4.34 -21.67
C GLU A 75 -2.17 4.71 -22.51
N ASN A 76 -3.31 4.10 -22.23
CA ASN A 76 -4.58 4.33 -22.93
C ASN A 76 -5.50 5.34 -22.21
N SER A 77 -5.04 5.95 -21.12
CA SER A 77 -5.79 6.90 -20.29
C SER A 77 -7.19 6.38 -19.92
N ARG A 78 -7.27 5.10 -19.53
CA ARG A 78 -8.52 4.43 -19.16
C ARG A 78 -8.97 4.80 -17.76
N GLY A 79 -8.06 5.30 -16.92
CA GLY A 79 -8.28 5.59 -15.51
C GLY A 79 -8.21 4.34 -14.62
N PHE A 80 -7.70 3.22 -15.14
CA PHE A 80 -7.53 1.98 -14.38
C PHE A 80 -6.45 1.08 -15.00
N TRP A 81 -5.82 0.28 -14.14
CA TRP A 81 -4.88 -0.76 -14.53
C TRP A 81 -5.53 -2.13 -14.44
N THR A 82 -5.31 -2.97 -15.44
CA THR A 82 -5.58 -4.40 -15.34
C THR A 82 -4.34 -5.11 -14.78
N TYR A 83 -4.43 -6.43 -14.61
CA TYR A 83 -3.27 -7.24 -14.19
C TYR A 83 -2.06 -7.07 -15.11
N LYS A 84 -2.26 -6.67 -16.38
CA LYS A 84 -1.17 -6.44 -17.34
C LYS A 84 -0.36 -5.20 -16.98
N GLU A 85 -1.04 -4.08 -16.72
CA GLU A 85 -0.36 -2.84 -16.33
C GLU A 85 0.25 -2.98 -14.94
N TRP A 86 -0.40 -3.73 -14.03
CA TRP A 86 0.19 -4.09 -12.75
C TRP A 86 1.49 -4.89 -12.91
N ASN A 87 1.51 -5.95 -13.72
CA ASN A 87 2.74 -6.72 -13.95
C ASN A 87 3.85 -5.86 -14.58
N ALA A 88 3.51 -4.94 -15.48
CA ALA A 88 4.48 -4.01 -16.06
C ALA A 88 5.06 -3.06 -15.01
N PHE A 89 4.24 -2.59 -14.06
CA PHE A 89 4.70 -1.85 -12.89
C PHE A 89 5.63 -2.70 -12.03
N GLN A 90 5.24 -3.94 -11.68
CA GLN A 90 6.05 -4.84 -10.85
C GLN A 90 7.41 -5.18 -11.48
N GLU A 91 7.48 -5.38 -12.80
CA GLU A 91 8.73 -5.67 -13.50
C GLU A 91 9.75 -4.52 -13.35
N VAL A 92 9.25 -3.29 -13.24
CA VAL A 92 10.08 -2.08 -13.13
C VAL A 92 10.48 -1.80 -11.67
N THR A 93 9.59 -2.03 -10.72
CA THR A 93 9.78 -1.67 -9.30
C THR A 93 10.18 -2.84 -8.41
N GLU A 94 10.24 -4.06 -8.95
CA GLU A 94 10.51 -5.30 -8.20
C GLU A 94 9.50 -5.52 -7.06
N ARG A 95 8.27 -4.98 -7.18
CA ARG A 95 7.22 -5.10 -6.16
C ARG A 95 6.41 -6.38 -6.33
N GLY A 96 6.19 -7.11 -5.24
CA GLY A 96 5.27 -8.24 -5.15
C GLY A 96 5.92 -9.60 -5.40
N SER A 97 5.13 -10.57 -5.90
CA SER A 97 5.58 -11.95 -6.12
C SER A 97 6.50 -12.08 -7.34
N ASP A 98 7.45 -13.02 -7.27
CA ASP A 98 8.32 -13.39 -8.39
C ASP A 98 7.52 -13.85 -9.64
N ASP A 99 6.31 -14.37 -9.43
CA ASP A 99 5.43 -14.84 -10.49
C ASP A 99 4.44 -13.74 -10.94
N PRO A 100 4.25 -13.57 -12.26
CA PRO A 100 3.32 -12.57 -12.80
C PRO A 100 1.85 -12.94 -12.56
N ILE A 101 1.03 -11.93 -12.32
CA ILE A 101 -0.42 -12.11 -12.12
C ILE A 101 -1.09 -12.47 -13.45
N GLU A 102 -1.76 -13.62 -13.52
CA GLU A 102 -2.31 -14.15 -14.79
C GLU A 102 -3.80 -13.82 -15.04
N SER A 103 -4.51 -13.26 -14.06
CA SER A 103 -5.94 -12.97 -14.19
C SER A 103 -6.41 -11.83 -13.29
N SER A 104 -7.59 -11.27 -13.60
CA SER A 104 -8.19 -10.24 -12.73
C SER A 104 -8.66 -10.80 -11.38
N SER A 105 -9.02 -12.08 -11.29
CA SER A 105 -9.28 -12.73 -9.99
C SER A 105 -8.01 -12.81 -9.15
N ALA A 106 -6.89 -13.24 -9.73
CA ALA A 106 -5.60 -13.30 -9.06
C ALA A 106 -5.11 -11.91 -8.63
N LEU A 107 -5.35 -10.87 -9.44
CA LEU A 107 -5.04 -9.49 -9.06
C LEU A 107 -5.80 -9.06 -7.81
N LYS A 108 -7.08 -9.43 -7.71
CA LYS A 108 -7.90 -9.10 -6.55
C LYS A 108 -7.41 -9.81 -5.29
N GLU A 109 -7.11 -11.10 -5.40
CA GLU A 109 -6.58 -11.88 -4.29
C GLU A 109 -5.23 -11.32 -3.83
N PHE A 110 -4.33 -11.02 -4.76
CA PHE A 110 -3.04 -10.40 -4.48
C PHE A 110 -3.17 -9.07 -3.72
N PHE A 111 -4.03 -8.14 -4.18
CA PHE A 111 -4.22 -6.86 -3.48
C PHE A 111 -4.82 -7.02 -2.08
N LYS A 112 -5.68 -8.03 -1.90
CA LYS A 112 -6.27 -8.32 -0.59
C LYS A 112 -5.25 -8.96 0.35
N GLU A 113 -4.42 -9.88 -0.13
CA GLU A 113 -3.44 -10.60 0.68
C GLU A 113 -2.24 -9.72 1.04
N GLU A 114 -1.68 -8.99 0.06
CA GLU A 114 -0.45 -8.22 0.25
C GLU A 114 -0.70 -6.84 0.87
N TYR A 115 -1.84 -6.22 0.57
CA TYR A 115 -2.10 -4.82 0.95
C TYR A 115 -3.37 -4.62 1.78
N ASP A 116 -4.16 -5.67 2.00
CA ASP A 116 -5.51 -5.58 2.60
C ASP A 116 -6.44 -4.58 1.86
N ILE A 117 -6.27 -4.44 0.55
CA ILE A 117 -7.07 -3.53 -0.29
C ILE A 117 -8.07 -4.32 -1.13
N ASP A 118 -9.35 -4.02 -0.94
CA ASP A 118 -10.44 -4.58 -1.74
C ASP A 118 -10.62 -3.80 -3.05
N ILE A 119 -9.98 -4.26 -4.12
CA ILE A 119 -10.11 -3.63 -5.45
C ILE A 119 -11.44 -3.97 -6.15
N SER A 120 -11.91 -3.01 -6.94
CA SER A 120 -13.23 -3.04 -7.59
C SER A 120 -13.21 -3.76 -8.94
N ALA A 121 -14.34 -4.37 -9.30
CA ALA A 121 -14.54 -4.89 -10.65
C ALA A 121 -15.03 -3.79 -11.60
N HIS A 122 -14.43 -3.70 -12.80
CA HIS A 122 -14.77 -2.73 -13.83
C HIS A 122 -15.19 -3.41 -15.14
N GLY A 123 -16.51 -3.59 -15.30
CA GLY A 123 -17.09 -4.08 -16.55
C GLY A 123 -16.57 -5.45 -16.97
N LYS A 124 -16.02 -5.55 -18.19
CA LYS A 124 -15.53 -6.81 -18.77
C LYS A 124 -14.10 -7.14 -18.35
N ASP A 125 -13.35 -6.18 -17.83
CA ASP A 125 -11.95 -6.35 -17.44
C ASP A 125 -11.82 -7.12 -16.12
N GLY A 126 -12.90 -7.20 -15.34
CA GLY A 126 -12.90 -7.82 -14.01
C GLY A 126 -12.30 -6.87 -12.97
N ALA A 127 -11.60 -7.38 -11.97
CA ALA A 127 -10.93 -6.54 -10.99
C ALA A 127 -9.82 -5.68 -11.64
N VAL A 128 -9.73 -4.41 -11.23
CA VAL A 128 -8.79 -3.43 -11.74
C VAL A 128 -8.25 -2.58 -10.59
N VAL A 129 -7.07 -1.99 -10.76
CA VAL A 129 -6.47 -1.04 -9.82
C VAL A 129 -6.81 0.37 -10.28
N LEU A 130 -7.48 1.14 -9.43
CA LEU A 130 -7.72 2.57 -9.62
C LEU A 130 -6.58 3.38 -8.97
N LEU A 131 -6.44 4.65 -9.35
CA LEU A 131 -5.48 5.55 -8.71
C LEU A 131 -5.62 5.55 -7.18
N VAL A 132 -6.85 5.55 -6.67
CA VAL A 132 -7.10 5.54 -5.22
C VAL A 132 -6.62 4.26 -4.53
N ASP A 133 -6.62 3.13 -5.24
CA ASP A 133 -6.11 1.87 -4.70
C ASP A 133 -4.58 1.93 -4.58
N LEU A 134 -3.91 2.54 -5.57
CA LEU A 134 -2.47 2.77 -5.54
C LEU A 134 -2.08 3.81 -4.47
N GLU A 135 -2.87 4.87 -4.30
CA GLU A 135 -2.71 5.85 -3.20
C GLU A 135 -2.86 5.16 -1.83
N ASN A 136 -3.83 4.25 -1.67
CA ASN A 136 -3.99 3.49 -0.43
C ASN A 136 -2.82 2.53 -0.20
N MET A 137 -2.30 1.88 -1.23
CA MET A 137 -1.13 1.00 -1.13
C MET A 137 0.08 1.77 -0.59
N TYR A 138 0.45 2.89 -1.22
CA TYR A 138 1.58 3.70 -0.76
C TYR A 138 1.33 4.37 0.59
N GLY A 139 0.10 4.80 0.87
CA GLY A 139 -0.27 5.28 2.19
C GLY A 139 -0.07 4.22 3.29
N GLY A 140 -0.39 2.95 2.98
CA GLY A 140 -0.19 1.83 3.88
C GLY A 140 1.30 1.57 4.17
N TYR A 141 2.16 1.74 3.16
CA TYR A 141 3.61 1.70 3.36
C TYR A 141 4.10 2.82 4.29
N LEU A 142 3.62 4.05 4.13
CA LEU A 142 3.95 5.13 5.08
C LEU A 142 3.47 4.81 6.50
N TYR A 143 2.31 4.17 6.65
CA TYR A 143 1.81 3.70 7.93
C TYR A 143 2.69 2.60 8.56
N ASN A 144 3.42 1.87 7.75
CA ASN A 144 4.42 0.90 8.17
C ASN A 144 5.85 1.46 8.13
N ASN A 145 6.02 2.77 7.94
CA ASN A 145 7.32 3.45 7.84
C ASN A 145 8.25 2.80 6.79
N VAL A 146 7.67 2.37 5.68
CA VAL A 146 8.36 1.87 4.48
C VAL A 146 8.37 3.01 3.45
N ASP A 147 9.55 3.39 2.97
CA ASP A 147 9.72 4.47 1.99
C ASP A 147 9.49 3.98 0.54
N ALA A 148 8.48 3.13 0.34
CA ALA A 148 8.24 2.42 -0.92
C ALA A 148 7.97 3.36 -2.11
N LEU A 149 7.24 4.46 -1.87
CA LEU A 149 6.94 5.43 -2.92
C LEU A 149 8.21 6.09 -3.48
N VAL A 150 9.15 6.42 -2.59
CA VAL A 150 10.42 7.02 -2.98
C VAL A 150 11.24 6.01 -3.76
N GLU A 151 11.41 4.79 -3.21
CA GLU A 151 12.14 3.71 -3.87
C GLU A 151 11.61 3.42 -5.28
N ASP A 152 10.29 3.31 -5.44
CA ASP A 152 9.67 3.00 -6.73
C ASP A 152 9.82 4.16 -7.71
N SER A 153 9.68 5.40 -7.24
CA SER A 153 9.91 6.58 -8.07
C SER A 153 11.35 6.71 -8.55
N GLU A 154 12.32 6.41 -7.68
CA GLU A 154 13.75 6.43 -8.01
C GLU A 154 14.11 5.32 -9.01
N ALA A 155 13.56 4.11 -8.82
CA ALA A 155 13.75 3.00 -9.75
C ALA A 155 13.23 3.33 -11.15
N MET A 156 12.05 3.95 -11.23
CA MET A 156 11.44 4.39 -12.49
C MET A 156 12.20 5.56 -13.13
N GLU A 157 12.68 6.52 -12.34
CA GLU A 157 13.49 7.63 -12.85
C GLU A 157 14.85 7.17 -13.37
N TYR A 158 15.49 6.21 -12.68
CA TYR A 158 16.73 5.57 -13.13
C TYR A 158 16.56 4.86 -14.49
N GLN A 159 15.38 4.27 -14.74
CA GLN A 159 15.05 3.64 -16.02
C GLN A 159 14.59 4.65 -17.09
N GLY A 160 14.49 5.94 -16.76
CA GLY A 160 14.02 6.99 -17.67
C GLY A 160 12.53 6.96 -17.94
N LEU A 161 11.74 6.28 -17.09
CA LEU A 161 10.28 6.19 -17.19
C LEU A 161 9.59 7.35 -16.51
N LEU A 162 10.18 7.88 -15.43
CA LEU A 162 9.71 9.08 -14.75
C LEU A 162 10.72 10.22 -14.83
N HIS A 163 10.19 11.44 -14.85
CA HIS A 163 10.95 12.67 -14.66
C HIS A 163 10.28 13.44 -13.52
N THR A 164 10.79 13.26 -12.30
CA THR A 164 10.17 13.82 -11.08
C THR A 164 10.39 15.33 -10.95
N GLY A 165 11.37 15.89 -11.66
CA GLY A 165 11.62 17.33 -11.74
C GLY A 165 10.48 18.18 -12.33
N VAL A 166 9.35 17.57 -12.70
CA VAL A 166 8.12 18.27 -13.12
C VAL A 166 7.23 18.64 -11.91
N LEU A 167 7.51 18.10 -10.71
CA LEU A 167 6.76 18.39 -9.48
C LEU A 167 7.29 19.61 -8.68
N GLU A 168 8.40 20.24 -9.10
CA GLU A 168 8.96 21.46 -8.47
C GLU A 168 8.34 22.78 -8.96
#